data_AF-A0A6I2GT79-F1
#
_entry.id   AF-A0A6I2GT79-F1
#
_cell.length_a   1.000
_cell.length_b   1.000
_cell.length_c   1.000
_cell.angle_alpha   90.00
_cell.angle_beta   90.00
_cell.angle_gamma   90.00
#
_symmetry.space_group_name_H-M   'P 1'
#
loop_
_entity.id
_entity.type
_entity.pdbx_description
1 polymer ?
#
loop_
_entity_poly.entity_id
_entity_poly.type
_entity_poly.pdbx_seq_one_letter_code
_entity_poly.pdbx_strand_id
1 'polypeptide(L)'
;MALPLRPLALALLLLAACSDTPAIPGPGTPTPDAGGPPEPAAPIALVLAPAPPDEGLRADAQGALTAVGEVQRYLVTLEGARVLYFQLSTAAQGAASGLRLGYSLLRPDGSEELSEEAPAAGAGRLARARLAQPGTYTLAVRALQGAAGGSSRLTYALQVQVLEEADAPEPDAAPRTVTLAPASLPAAGSATGRLETEGDVDAFAVDVPARGEPTVLHWRLVPLGTGGRYPLLPVEPDLSVRVLSRVAPGADCRADVAVCPLAPGASAAALAAREQGCALPEPLCLQALRQQAAGFEELRNFEGVLALPPHTSTQRLLVQVLSASGRWADDRDYRLELSWEVDPDETGTPPMQTLQQDLRADAGSEPPTGQGFELRGTLLAGHGALGSEPRGVRGPSDYDAVPSDVDTFELQLPNVPAPQDLAWKLAWDVEHDADGGTPYGLAVGLTFCDGDVSAGGSGCTPVTTSSRGNPLTLRYLEAPRVPWHAPDTGAGPLLLTRQREDARLGLTTTTLTDEACACFEPRFVRGGTLRLQVSAVGRTSYAPVHYAVRTAWAPYPRSFTLGTSTVSCPAPVANTLPDGGVSWSPGCAFTREP
;
A
#
# COMPACT_ATOMS: atom_id res chain seq x y z
N MET A 1 18.41 31.65 -22.17
CA MET A 1 17.49 32.65 -22.73
C MET A 1 16.38 32.87 -21.72
N ALA A 2 16.46 33.98 -20.98
CA ALA A 2 15.50 34.33 -19.94
C ALA A 2 14.34 35.15 -20.56
N LEU A 3 13.10 34.91 -20.13
CA LEU A 3 12.21 35.88 -19.48
C LEU A 3 10.83 35.24 -19.18
N PRO A 4 10.05 35.82 -18.25
CA PRO A 4 9.05 35.15 -17.42
C PRO A 4 7.60 35.47 -17.85
N LEU A 5 6.64 34.75 -17.27
CA LEU A 5 5.22 35.10 -17.31
C LEU A 5 4.72 35.52 -15.93
N ARG A 6 4.24 36.77 -15.86
CA ARG A 6 3.47 37.38 -14.77
C ARG A 6 2.02 37.63 -15.26
N PRO A 7 1.07 37.91 -14.36
CA PRO A 7 -0.33 37.50 -14.46
C PRO A 7 -1.23 38.52 -15.19
N LEU A 8 -2.33 38.02 -15.75
CA LEU A 8 -3.43 38.85 -16.25
C LEU A 8 -4.37 39.20 -15.10
N ALA A 9 -4.37 40.50 -14.73
CA ALA A 9 -5.52 41.16 -14.15
C ALA A 9 -6.48 41.56 -15.29
N LEU A 10 -7.78 41.35 -15.11
CA LEU A 10 -8.82 41.91 -15.98
C LEU A 10 -9.75 42.79 -15.15
N ALA A 11 -9.82 44.05 -15.57
CA ALA A 11 -10.68 45.11 -15.06
C ALA A 11 -11.94 45.24 -15.94
N LEU A 12 -13.02 45.86 -15.41
CA LEU A 12 -13.79 46.93 -16.09
C LEU A 12 -14.86 47.53 -15.14
N LEU A 13 -14.70 48.81 -14.76
CA LEU A 13 -15.53 50.01 -15.09
C LEU A 13 -17.00 49.99 -14.59
N LEU A 14 -17.36 50.83 -13.61
CA LEU A 14 -17.75 52.27 -13.67
C LEU A 14 -19.16 52.54 -14.23
N LEU A 15 -20.06 53.04 -13.36
CA LEU A 15 -20.93 54.19 -13.66
C LEU A 15 -21.48 54.77 -12.35
N ALA A 16 -21.25 56.07 -12.19
CA ALA A 16 -21.78 56.91 -11.14
C ALA A 16 -23.19 57.41 -11.50
N ALA A 17 -24.03 57.61 -10.48
CA ALA A 17 -25.12 58.58 -10.52
C ALA A 17 -25.40 59.09 -9.11
N CYS A 18 -25.08 60.37 -8.89
CA CYS A 18 -25.58 61.16 -7.77
C CYS A 18 -27.03 61.57 -8.06
N SER A 19 -27.88 61.51 -7.03
CA SER A 19 -29.04 62.40 -6.93
C SER A 19 -29.44 62.54 -5.46
N ASP A 20 -29.11 63.71 -4.91
CA ASP A 20 -29.62 64.25 -3.65
C ASP A 20 -31.08 64.70 -3.83
N THR A 21 -31.94 64.33 -2.88
CA THR A 21 -33.13 65.13 -2.54
C THR A 21 -33.41 64.98 -1.03
N PRO A 22 -33.59 66.08 -0.28
CA PRO A 22 -33.79 66.04 1.16
C PRO A 22 -35.27 65.77 1.51
N ALA A 23 -35.52 64.80 2.37
CA ALA A 23 -36.84 64.56 2.96
C ALA A 23 -36.94 65.19 4.36
N ILE A 24 -38.04 65.90 4.57
CA ILE A 24 -38.47 66.61 5.78
C ILE A 24 -38.73 65.62 6.93
N PRO A 25 -38.37 65.93 8.19
CA PRO A 25 -38.59 65.02 9.32
C PRO A 25 -40.07 64.98 9.75
N GLY A 26 -40.66 63.79 9.71
CA GLY A 26 -41.94 63.48 10.36
C GLY A 26 -41.77 63.22 11.87
N PRO A 27 -42.84 63.36 12.68
CA PRO A 27 -42.75 63.28 14.13
C PRO A 27 -42.53 61.84 14.63
N GLY A 28 -41.79 61.77 15.74
CA GLY A 28 -41.25 60.57 16.38
C GLY A 28 -42.15 59.35 16.47
N THR A 29 -41.59 58.23 16.04
CA THR A 29 -41.86 56.91 16.64
C THR A 29 -40.70 56.61 17.60
N PRO A 30 -40.98 56.18 18.85
CA PRO A 30 -39.91 55.83 19.78
C PRO A 30 -39.14 54.64 19.20
N THR A 31 -37.86 54.87 18.90
CA THR A 31 -36.90 53.82 18.62
C THR A 31 -36.79 52.96 19.89
N PRO A 32 -37.05 51.64 19.84
CA PRO A 32 -36.68 50.78 20.95
C PRO A 32 -35.16 50.86 21.10
N ASP A 33 -34.71 51.11 22.33
CA ASP A 33 -33.30 51.06 22.71
C ASP A 33 -32.64 49.84 22.05
N ALA A 34 -31.76 50.10 21.09
CA ALA A 34 -30.79 49.12 20.66
C ALA A 34 -29.85 48.94 21.85
N GLY A 35 -30.18 47.98 22.73
CA GLY A 35 -29.30 47.54 23.79
C GLY A 35 -27.90 47.38 23.21
N GLY A 36 -26.92 48.04 23.82
CA GLY A 36 -25.52 47.86 23.46
C GLY A 36 -25.18 46.37 23.42
N PRO A 37 -24.14 45.97 22.65
CA PRO A 37 -23.73 44.58 22.60
C PRO A 37 -23.58 44.06 24.04
N PRO A 38 -24.19 42.92 24.39
CA PRO A 38 -24.14 42.39 25.74
C PRO A 38 -22.68 42.31 26.20
N GLU A 39 -22.42 42.83 27.39
CA GLU A 39 -21.11 42.77 28.01
C GLU A 39 -20.60 41.31 27.97
N PRO A 40 -19.38 41.05 27.48
CA PRO A 40 -18.91 39.68 27.33
C PRO A 40 -18.88 39.01 28.70
N ALA A 41 -19.51 37.84 28.81
CA ALA A 41 -19.49 37.04 30.02
C ALA A 41 -18.04 36.83 30.50
N ALA A 42 -17.83 36.99 31.82
CA ALA A 42 -16.53 36.75 32.43
C ALA A 42 -16.06 35.31 32.14
N PRO A 43 -14.76 35.11 31.87
CA PRO A 43 -14.24 33.77 31.60
C PRO A 43 -14.34 32.89 32.86
N ILE A 44 -14.66 31.61 32.65
CA ILE A 44 -14.81 30.62 33.72
C ILE A 44 -13.49 29.87 33.88
N ALA A 45 -12.84 29.99 35.04
CA ALA A 45 -11.67 29.16 35.34
C ALA A 45 -12.09 27.71 35.62
N LEU A 46 -11.52 26.76 34.88
CA LEU A 46 -11.76 25.33 35.10
C LEU A 46 -10.93 24.84 36.28
N VAL A 47 -11.58 24.16 37.21
CA VAL A 47 -10.91 23.52 38.35
C VAL A 47 -10.58 22.09 37.97
N LEU A 48 -9.31 21.85 37.66
CA LEU A 48 -8.79 20.53 37.35
C LEU A 48 -8.69 19.69 38.62
N ALA A 49 -9.22 18.47 38.59
CA ALA A 49 -9.17 17.51 39.68
C ALA A 49 -8.50 16.20 39.22
N PRO A 50 -7.80 15.47 40.11
CA PRO A 50 -7.27 14.16 39.78
C PRO A 50 -8.38 13.20 39.31
N ALA A 51 -8.15 12.55 38.17
CA ALA A 51 -8.99 11.50 37.63
C ALA A 51 -8.47 10.12 38.11
N PRO A 52 -9.11 8.98 37.75
CA PRO A 52 -8.55 7.64 37.99
C PRO A 52 -7.08 7.55 37.54
N PRO A 53 -6.28 6.61 38.09
CA PRO A 53 -4.90 6.43 37.68
C PRO A 53 -4.83 6.31 36.16
N ASP A 54 -3.89 7.05 35.56
CA ASP A 54 -3.61 7.15 34.12
C ASP A 54 -4.48 8.14 33.30
N GLU A 55 -5.56 8.72 33.85
CA GLU A 55 -6.38 9.77 33.18
C GLU A 55 -5.93 11.22 33.48
N GLY A 56 -4.86 11.39 34.27
CA GLY A 56 -4.30 12.70 34.63
C GLY A 56 -5.27 13.62 35.40
N LEU A 57 -5.26 14.91 35.05
CA LEU A 57 -6.15 15.91 35.64
C LEU A 57 -7.35 16.16 34.73
N ARG A 58 -8.56 16.25 35.29
CA ARG A 58 -9.79 16.41 34.53
C ARG A 58 -10.68 17.52 35.09
N ALA A 59 -11.37 18.21 34.19
CA ALA A 59 -12.50 19.09 34.52
C ALA A 59 -13.66 18.82 33.56
N ASP A 60 -14.88 18.86 34.09
CA ASP A 60 -16.11 18.80 33.31
C ASP A 60 -16.92 20.08 33.58
N ALA A 61 -17.52 20.63 32.53
CA ALA A 61 -18.39 21.79 32.60
C ALA A 61 -19.61 21.60 31.70
N GLN A 62 -20.70 22.28 32.04
CA GLN A 62 -21.89 22.37 31.20
C GLN A 62 -22.19 23.83 30.91
N GLY A 63 -22.72 24.09 29.73
CA GLY A 63 -23.10 25.43 29.33
C GLY A 63 -24.32 25.46 28.42
N ALA A 64 -24.83 26.65 28.21
CA ALA A 64 -25.89 26.91 27.26
C ALA A 64 -25.61 28.22 26.52
N LEU A 65 -25.91 28.24 25.23
CA LEU A 65 -25.86 29.42 24.37
C LEU A 65 -27.25 29.66 23.80
N THR A 66 -27.61 30.91 23.64
CA THR A 66 -28.97 31.38 23.33
C THR A 66 -29.03 32.29 22.10
N ALA A 67 -27.89 32.78 21.62
CA ALA A 67 -27.82 33.64 20.44
C ALA A 67 -26.62 33.28 19.53
N VAL A 68 -26.78 33.54 18.22
CA VAL A 68 -25.66 33.45 17.27
C VAL A 68 -24.62 34.51 17.62
N GLY A 69 -23.35 34.12 17.62
CA GLY A 69 -22.23 34.97 18.02
C GLY A 69 -22.02 35.04 19.54
N GLU A 70 -22.87 34.41 20.34
CA GLU A 70 -22.63 34.27 21.78
C GLU A 70 -21.40 33.38 22.02
N VAL A 71 -20.54 33.81 22.95
CA VAL A 71 -19.28 33.12 23.28
C VAL A 71 -19.18 32.94 24.79
N GLN A 72 -19.01 31.70 25.23
CA GLN A 72 -18.61 31.35 26.59
C GLN A 72 -17.13 31.01 26.61
N ARG A 73 -16.37 31.63 27.52
CA ARG A 73 -14.92 31.39 27.66
C ARG A 73 -14.63 30.54 28.88
N TYR A 74 -13.73 29.57 28.71
CA TYR A 74 -13.16 28.73 29.76
C TYR A 74 -11.65 28.90 29.80
N LEU A 75 -11.06 28.96 31.00
CA LEU A 75 -9.61 29.08 31.19
C LEU A 75 -9.04 27.76 31.73
N VAL A 76 -7.95 27.30 31.13
CA VAL A 76 -7.17 26.14 31.56
C VAL A 76 -5.72 26.60 31.74
N THR A 77 -5.13 26.37 32.91
CA THR A 77 -3.74 26.73 33.18
C THR A 77 -2.87 25.48 33.24
N LEU A 78 -1.76 25.50 32.50
CA LEU A 78 -0.79 24.42 32.43
C LEU A 78 0.51 24.86 33.11
N GLU A 79 1.01 24.06 34.06
CA GLU A 79 2.25 24.34 34.80
C GLU A 79 3.52 23.88 34.07
N GLY A 80 3.36 23.17 32.95
CA GLY A 80 4.43 22.60 32.13
C GLY A 80 3.94 22.29 30.73
N ALA A 81 4.82 21.76 29.87
CA ALA A 81 4.38 21.16 28.62
C ALA A 81 3.54 19.91 28.95
N ARG A 82 2.33 19.84 28.42
CA ARG A 82 1.33 18.80 28.76
C ARG A 82 0.48 18.47 27.55
N VAL A 83 -0.10 17.29 27.54
CA VAL A 83 -1.13 16.96 26.58
C VAL A 83 -2.46 17.51 27.06
N LEU A 84 -2.99 18.47 26.30
CA LEU A 84 -4.29 19.07 26.50
C LEU A 84 -5.29 18.37 25.59
N TYR A 85 -6.14 17.54 26.19
CA TYR A 85 -7.32 17.01 25.54
C TYR A 85 -8.54 17.82 25.92
N PHE A 86 -9.40 18.11 24.96
CA PHE A 86 -10.74 18.61 25.26
C PHE A 86 -11.77 18.00 24.31
N GLN A 87 -12.97 17.82 24.84
CA GLN A 87 -14.13 17.37 24.09
C GLN A 87 -15.31 18.27 24.41
N LEU A 88 -15.96 18.74 23.34
CA LEU A 88 -17.16 19.52 23.38
C LEU A 88 -18.28 18.73 22.70
N SER A 89 -19.37 18.46 23.41
CA SER A 89 -20.46 17.63 22.90
C SER A 89 -21.84 18.21 23.17
N THR A 90 -22.79 17.89 22.30
CA THR A 90 -24.22 18.17 22.50
C THR A 90 -25.08 17.11 21.83
N ALA A 91 -26.19 16.76 22.47
CA ALA A 91 -27.05 15.66 22.08
C ALA A 91 -27.93 15.95 20.84
N ALA A 92 -28.08 17.21 20.44
CA ALA A 92 -28.96 17.57 19.32
C ALA A 92 -28.46 18.81 18.55
N GLN A 93 -28.01 18.62 17.30
CA GLN A 93 -27.86 19.67 16.28
C GLN A 93 -28.53 19.22 14.96
N GLY A 94 -28.92 20.15 14.10
CA GLY A 94 -29.63 19.85 12.84
C GLY A 94 -30.93 20.62 12.68
N ALA A 95 -31.90 20.06 11.94
CA ALA A 95 -33.19 20.72 11.64
C ALA A 95 -33.97 21.18 12.89
N ALA A 96 -33.67 20.62 14.06
CA ALA A 96 -34.28 20.99 15.34
C ALA A 96 -33.57 22.15 16.07
N SER A 97 -32.34 22.53 15.69
CA SER A 97 -31.55 23.58 16.36
C SER A 97 -31.24 24.74 15.42
N GLY A 98 -31.61 25.94 15.83
CA GLY A 98 -31.27 27.20 15.17
C GLY A 98 -29.84 27.63 15.40
N LEU A 99 -29.14 26.94 16.32
CA LEU A 99 -27.75 27.16 16.66
C LEU A 99 -26.89 25.92 16.35
N ARG A 100 -25.62 26.17 16.02
CA ARG A 100 -24.58 25.17 15.80
C ARG A 100 -23.39 25.45 16.72
N LEU A 101 -22.72 24.40 17.18
CA LEU A 101 -21.60 24.54 18.10
C LEU A 101 -20.29 24.81 17.35
N GLY A 102 -19.43 25.65 17.91
CA GLY A 102 -18.03 25.76 17.50
C GLY A 102 -17.16 26.16 18.68
N TYR A 103 -15.84 26.14 18.49
CA TYR A 103 -14.90 26.68 19.47
C TYR A 103 -13.69 27.32 18.79
N SER A 104 -13.02 28.22 19.50
CA SER A 104 -11.62 28.55 19.26
C SER A 104 -10.79 28.31 20.51
N LEU A 105 -9.62 27.73 20.33
CA LEU A 105 -8.60 27.61 21.36
C LEU A 105 -7.61 28.75 21.16
N LEU A 106 -7.41 29.55 22.20
CA LEU A 106 -6.44 30.64 22.21
C LEU A 106 -5.27 30.25 23.10
N ARG A 107 -4.06 30.52 22.60
CA ARG A 107 -2.80 30.35 23.34
C ARG A 107 -2.71 31.38 24.48
N PRO A 108 -1.74 31.22 25.40
CA PRO A 108 -1.49 32.20 26.47
C PRO A 108 -1.18 33.62 26.00
N ASP A 109 -0.66 33.79 24.78
CA ASP A 109 -0.40 35.09 24.16
C ASP A 109 -1.65 35.71 23.49
N GLY A 110 -2.80 35.02 23.53
CA GLY A 110 -4.05 35.42 22.91
C GLY A 110 -4.15 35.12 21.42
N SER A 111 -3.12 34.55 20.79
CA SER A 111 -3.19 34.09 19.41
C SER A 111 -4.15 32.92 19.28
N GLU A 112 -4.91 32.88 18.18
CA GLU A 112 -5.73 31.71 17.88
C GLU A 112 -4.82 30.54 17.50
N GLU A 113 -4.91 29.49 18.28
CA GLU A 113 -4.23 28.23 18.01
C GLU A 113 -5.03 27.40 17.01
N LEU A 114 -6.34 27.37 17.20
CA LEU A 114 -7.23 26.47 16.49
C LEU A 114 -8.66 26.94 16.58
N SER A 115 -9.45 26.63 15.57
CA SER A 115 -10.87 26.94 15.51
C SER A 115 -11.60 25.89 14.71
N GLU A 116 -12.74 25.43 15.21
CA GLU A 116 -13.51 24.37 14.56
C GLU A 116 -15.01 24.53 14.81
N GLU A 117 -15.79 24.01 13.88
CA GLU A 117 -17.25 24.08 13.89
C GLU A 117 -17.83 22.68 13.76
N ALA A 118 -18.85 22.39 14.54
CA ALA A 118 -19.60 21.14 14.43
C ALA A 118 -20.28 21.07 13.05
N PRO A 119 -20.55 19.85 12.53
CA PRO A 119 -21.35 19.69 11.32
C PRO A 119 -22.75 20.29 11.50
N ALA A 120 -23.37 20.68 10.38
CA ALA A 120 -24.67 21.35 10.39
C ALA A 120 -25.84 20.45 10.87
N ALA A 121 -25.68 19.12 10.89
CA ALA A 121 -26.69 18.17 11.31
C ALA A 121 -26.07 17.00 12.09
N GLY A 122 -26.84 16.43 13.03
CA GLY A 122 -26.45 15.28 13.85
C GLY A 122 -26.02 15.67 15.27
N ALA A 123 -25.42 14.74 16.00
CA ALA A 123 -24.76 15.06 17.26
C ALA A 123 -23.52 15.91 16.97
N GLY A 124 -23.38 17.06 17.65
CA GLY A 124 -22.17 17.85 17.52
C GLY A 124 -21.17 17.41 18.56
N ARG A 125 -20.15 16.66 18.12
CA ARG A 125 -19.01 16.27 18.94
C ARG A 125 -17.75 16.81 18.27
N LEU A 126 -17.01 17.62 19.01
CA LEU A 126 -15.70 18.15 18.64
C LEU A 126 -14.73 17.69 19.72
N ALA A 127 -13.58 17.14 19.35
CA ALA A 127 -12.54 16.82 20.33
C ALA A 127 -11.17 16.94 19.70
N ARG A 128 -10.17 17.29 20.51
CA ARG A 128 -8.77 17.50 20.11
C ARG A 128 -7.84 17.03 21.21
N ALA A 129 -6.65 16.59 20.82
CA ALA A 129 -5.57 16.20 21.73
C ALA A 129 -4.26 16.82 21.22
N ARG A 130 -3.58 17.61 22.05
CA ARG A 130 -2.42 18.41 21.60
C ARG A 130 -1.38 18.58 22.69
N LEU A 131 -0.11 18.52 22.29
CA LEU A 131 0.99 18.96 23.14
C LEU A 131 0.95 20.49 23.25
N ALA A 132 0.65 20.97 24.45
CA ALA A 132 0.47 22.39 24.78
C ALA A 132 1.63 22.86 25.66
N GLN A 133 2.08 24.10 25.42
CA GLN A 133 3.15 24.73 26.19
C GLN A 133 2.62 25.24 27.54
N PRO A 134 3.49 25.57 28.52
CA PRO A 134 3.03 26.14 29.79
C PRO A 134 2.26 27.46 29.59
N GLY A 135 1.25 27.71 30.42
CA GLY A 135 0.49 28.96 30.43
C GLY A 135 -1.03 28.78 30.50
N THR A 136 -1.77 29.89 30.41
CA THR A 136 -3.24 29.88 30.48
C THR A 136 -3.86 29.94 29.09
N TYR A 137 -4.48 28.84 28.69
CA TYR A 137 -5.25 28.73 27.46
C TYR A 137 -6.69 29.18 27.68
N THR A 138 -7.28 29.78 26.63
CA THR A 138 -8.70 30.13 26.62
C THR A 138 -9.44 29.30 25.59
N LEU A 139 -10.38 28.46 26.03
CA LEU A 139 -11.32 27.79 25.15
C LEU A 139 -12.59 28.65 25.03
N ALA A 140 -12.78 29.25 23.86
CA ALA A 140 -13.93 30.09 23.54
C ALA A 140 -14.98 29.27 22.78
N VAL A 141 -15.98 28.76 23.51
CA VAL A 141 -17.12 28.02 22.96
C VAL A 141 -18.13 29.01 22.39
N ARG A 142 -18.53 28.82 21.12
CA ARG A 142 -19.37 29.77 20.38
C ARG A 142 -20.60 29.13 19.76
N ALA A 143 -21.66 29.93 19.65
CA ALA A 143 -22.87 29.58 18.94
C ALA A 143 -22.85 30.19 17.54
N LEU A 144 -22.98 29.33 16.54
CA LEU A 144 -23.00 29.66 15.12
C LEU A 144 -24.41 29.51 14.59
N GLN A 145 -24.67 30.08 13.41
CA GLN A 145 -25.95 29.93 12.74
C GLN A 145 -26.20 28.46 12.36
N GLY A 146 -27.28 27.89 12.89
CA GLY A 146 -27.78 26.55 12.57
C GLY A 146 -28.93 26.59 11.56
N ALA A 147 -29.83 25.61 11.63
CA ALA A 147 -30.96 25.49 10.71
C ALA A 147 -31.99 26.61 10.90
N ALA A 148 -32.59 27.09 9.80
CA ALA A 148 -33.64 28.09 9.88
C ALA A 148 -34.85 27.55 10.67
N GLY A 149 -35.33 28.32 11.66
CA GLY A 149 -36.53 27.98 12.45
C GLY A 149 -36.33 26.95 13.57
N GLY A 150 -35.10 26.50 13.84
CA GLY A 150 -34.81 25.61 14.97
C GLY A 150 -34.71 26.33 16.32
N SER A 151 -34.52 25.57 17.41
CA SER A 151 -34.33 26.10 18.78
C SER A 151 -33.22 27.15 18.84
N SER A 152 -33.50 28.29 19.47
CA SER A 152 -32.49 29.31 19.76
C SER A 152 -31.61 28.96 20.95
N ARG A 153 -31.84 27.83 21.64
CA ARG A 153 -31.03 27.38 22.77
C ARG A 153 -30.24 26.13 22.43
N LEU A 154 -28.93 26.18 22.64
CA LEU A 154 -27.98 25.09 22.48
C LEU A 154 -27.33 24.79 23.83
N THR A 155 -27.54 23.58 24.36
CA THR A 155 -26.82 23.11 25.56
C THR A 155 -25.63 22.27 25.15
N TYR A 156 -24.54 22.33 25.90
CA TYR A 156 -23.34 21.55 25.64
C TYR A 156 -22.68 21.06 26.92
N ALA A 157 -21.88 20.01 26.77
CA ALA A 157 -20.94 19.52 27.78
C ALA A 157 -19.51 19.75 27.27
N LEU A 158 -18.65 20.24 28.15
CA LEU A 158 -17.22 20.39 27.94
C LEU A 158 -16.49 19.45 28.90
N GLN A 159 -15.61 18.63 28.36
CA GLN A 159 -14.65 17.84 29.11
C GLN A 159 -13.26 18.34 28.75
N VAL A 160 -12.40 18.54 29.73
CA VAL A 160 -10.98 18.86 29.56
C VAL A 160 -10.17 17.86 30.37
N GLN A 161 -9.13 17.31 29.75
CA GLN A 161 -8.11 16.52 30.43
C GLN A 161 -6.73 17.12 30.18
N VAL A 162 -5.88 17.09 31.19
CA VAL A 162 -4.48 17.49 31.15
C VAL A 162 -3.67 16.28 31.57
N LEU A 163 -2.89 15.75 30.64
CA LEU A 163 -2.10 14.55 30.78
C LEU A 163 -0.61 14.89 30.74
N GLU A 164 0.20 14.10 31.43
CA GLU A 164 1.65 14.10 31.24
C GLU A 164 1.98 13.52 29.87
N GLU A 165 3.01 14.07 29.22
CA GLU A 165 3.56 13.52 27.96
C GLU A 165 4.15 12.13 28.26
N ALA A 166 3.57 11.10 27.63
CA ALA A 166 3.99 9.72 27.81
C ALA A 166 4.87 9.21 26.66
N ASP A 167 4.87 9.86 25.50
CA ASP A 167 5.78 9.57 24.39
C ASP A 167 6.99 10.54 24.33
N ALA A 168 7.60 10.82 25.48
CA ALA A 168 8.78 11.68 25.54
C ALA A 168 10.05 10.98 25.01
N PRO A 169 10.91 11.68 24.21
CA PRO A 169 10.93 13.13 24.01
C PRO A 169 10.25 13.64 22.73
N GLU A 170 9.16 14.40 22.89
CA GLU A 170 8.54 15.21 21.82
C GLU A 170 9.11 16.65 21.75
N PRO A 171 9.21 17.30 20.57
CA PRO A 171 9.01 16.69 19.25
C PRO A 171 10.10 15.65 18.98
N ASP A 172 9.76 14.58 18.27
CA ASP A 172 10.63 13.49 17.81
C ASP A 172 11.76 13.99 16.86
N ALA A 173 12.59 14.93 17.34
CA ALA A 173 13.64 15.62 16.59
C ALA A 173 14.78 14.67 16.22
N ALA A 174 14.87 13.53 16.89
CA ALA A 174 15.78 12.44 16.56
C ALA A 174 15.04 11.10 16.64
N PRO A 175 15.14 10.26 15.60
CA PRO A 175 14.44 8.98 15.59
C PRO A 175 14.98 8.01 16.67
N ARG A 176 14.07 7.28 17.32
CA ARG A 176 14.39 6.21 18.27
C ARG A 176 15.10 5.07 17.53
N THR A 177 16.30 4.71 17.97
CA THR A 177 17.10 3.68 17.29
C THR A 177 16.63 2.28 17.66
N VAL A 178 16.28 1.46 16.66
CA VAL A 178 16.00 0.03 16.80
C VAL A 178 17.20 -0.74 16.26
N THR A 179 17.91 -1.42 17.15
CA THR A 179 19.11 -2.19 16.79
C THR A 179 18.74 -3.64 16.54
N LEU A 180 19.08 -4.14 15.35
CA LEU A 180 19.03 -5.58 15.05
C LEU A 180 20.33 -6.23 15.53
N ALA A 181 20.24 -7.40 16.16
CA ALA A 181 21.41 -8.10 16.69
C ALA A 181 22.43 -8.42 15.57
N PRO A 182 23.66 -7.89 15.62
CA PRO A 182 24.57 -7.91 14.46
C PRO A 182 25.24 -9.26 14.19
N ALA A 183 25.28 -10.16 15.17
CA ALA A 183 26.20 -11.30 15.18
C ALA A 183 25.67 -12.60 14.52
N SER A 184 24.36 -12.75 14.31
CA SER A 184 23.77 -13.95 13.69
C SER A 184 22.38 -13.65 13.13
N LEU A 185 22.09 -14.20 11.94
CA LEU A 185 20.73 -14.27 11.41
C LEU A 185 20.10 -15.63 11.79
N PRO A 186 18.78 -15.72 12.04
CA PRO A 186 17.82 -14.61 12.04
C PRO A 186 18.04 -13.65 13.21
N ALA A 187 17.75 -12.37 13.00
CA ALA A 187 17.78 -11.34 14.03
C ALA A 187 16.40 -10.68 14.14
N ALA A 188 16.05 -10.23 15.35
CA ALA A 188 14.80 -9.53 15.58
C ALA A 188 15.05 -8.25 16.38
N GLY A 189 14.13 -7.31 16.24
CA GLY A 189 14.13 -6.05 16.97
C GLY A 189 12.71 -5.58 17.23
N SER A 190 12.53 -4.74 18.24
CA SER A 190 11.25 -4.10 18.47
C SER A 190 11.39 -2.76 19.15
N ALA A 191 10.46 -1.86 18.89
CA ALA A 191 10.29 -0.61 19.64
C ALA A 191 8.80 -0.31 19.82
N THR A 192 8.46 0.40 20.89
CA THR A 192 7.10 0.88 21.13
C THR A 192 6.99 2.34 20.69
N GLY A 193 5.81 2.71 20.20
CA GLY A 193 5.44 4.11 19.91
C GLY A 193 3.98 4.35 20.23
N ARG A 194 3.57 5.61 20.14
CA ARG A 194 2.22 6.05 20.47
C ARG A 194 1.96 7.39 19.80
N LEU A 195 0.91 7.46 18.98
CA LEU A 195 0.40 8.74 18.50
C LEU A 195 -0.47 9.39 19.59
N GLU A 196 0.18 10.11 20.49
CA GLU A 196 -0.38 10.73 21.68
C GLU A 196 -1.15 12.01 21.34
N THR A 197 -0.76 12.72 20.29
CA THR A 197 -1.39 14.00 19.94
C THR A 197 -1.58 14.20 18.44
N GLU A 198 -2.42 15.16 18.06
CA GLU A 198 -2.58 15.52 16.66
C GLU A 198 -1.29 16.11 16.08
N GLY A 199 -0.83 15.55 14.96
CA GLY A 199 0.41 15.95 14.31
C GLY A 199 1.66 15.26 14.86
N ASP A 200 1.48 14.36 15.81
CA ASP A 200 2.51 13.47 16.32
C ASP A 200 3.04 12.55 15.20
N VAL A 201 4.35 12.31 15.24
CA VAL A 201 5.09 11.50 14.29
C VAL A 201 6.13 10.70 15.04
N ASP A 202 5.86 9.41 15.17
CA ASP A 202 6.84 8.47 15.72
C ASP A 202 7.88 8.12 14.65
N ALA A 203 9.15 8.41 14.90
CA ALA A 203 10.24 8.07 14.00
C ALA A 203 11.19 7.02 14.61
N PHE A 204 11.36 5.90 13.91
CA PHE A 204 12.28 4.83 14.29
C PHE A 204 13.43 4.71 13.29
N ALA A 205 14.67 4.73 13.78
CA ALA A 205 15.87 4.46 12.98
C ALA A 205 16.26 3.00 13.13
N VAL A 206 16.07 2.21 12.07
CA VAL A 206 16.46 0.80 12.02
C VAL A 206 17.85 0.71 11.42
N ASP A 207 18.82 0.30 12.24
CA ASP A 207 20.18 0.04 11.79
C ASP A 207 20.32 -1.42 11.37
N VAL A 208 20.48 -1.64 10.06
CA VAL A 208 20.73 -2.95 9.44
C VAL A 208 22.23 -3.12 9.22
N PRO A 209 22.92 -4.00 9.99
CA PRO A 209 24.36 -4.23 9.87
C PRO A 209 24.78 -4.74 8.48
N ALA A 210 26.02 -4.42 8.09
CA ALA A 210 26.62 -4.88 6.84
C ALA A 210 26.51 -6.40 6.63
N ARG A 211 26.16 -6.79 5.39
CA ARG A 211 26.07 -8.19 4.94
C ARG A 211 26.62 -8.33 3.53
N GLY A 212 27.41 -9.38 3.31
CA GLY A 212 27.93 -9.75 1.99
C GLY A 212 26.94 -10.53 1.13
N GLU A 213 25.84 -10.98 1.72
CA GLU A 213 24.76 -11.73 1.07
C GLU A 213 23.45 -10.91 1.11
N PRO A 214 22.51 -11.17 0.18
CA PRO A 214 21.18 -10.58 0.21
C PRO A 214 20.42 -10.99 1.48
N THR A 215 19.57 -10.10 1.96
CA THR A 215 18.76 -10.33 3.17
C THR A 215 17.38 -9.72 3.03
N VAL A 216 16.46 -10.17 3.86
CA VAL A 216 15.08 -9.67 3.88
C VAL A 216 14.76 -9.12 5.27
N LEU A 217 14.23 -7.90 5.30
CA LEU A 217 13.73 -7.25 6.51
C LEU A 217 12.19 -7.22 6.47
N HIS A 218 11.58 -8.01 7.34
CA HIS A 218 10.15 -7.95 7.61
C HIS A 218 9.88 -6.96 8.75
N TRP A 219 8.81 -6.21 8.63
CA TRP A 219 8.36 -5.25 9.63
C TRP A 219 6.85 -5.32 9.81
N ARG A 220 6.38 -5.11 11.04
CA ARG A 220 4.96 -5.13 11.40
C ARG A 220 4.65 -4.17 12.54
N LEU A 221 3.52 -3.47 12.45
CA LEU A 221 2.95 -2.79 13.62
C LEU A 221 1.93 -3.71 14.31
N VAL A 222 2.10 -3.86 15.63
CA VAL A 222 1.21 -4.64 16.49
C VAL A 222 0.58 -3.73 17.53
N PRO A 223 -0.76 -3.61 17.59
CA PRO A 223 -1.39 -2.81 18.62
C PRO A 223 -1.17 -3.43 20.01
N LEU A 224 -0.95 -2.60 21.02
CA LEU A 224 -0.84 -3.03 22.41
C LEU A 224 -2.14 -2.67 23.16
N GLY A 225 -2.39 -3.37 24.27
CA GLY A 225 -3.57 -3.16 25.12
C GLY A 225 -3.45 -2.00 26.11
N THR A 226 -2.45 -1.13 25.94
CA THR A 226 -2.10 -0.04 26.87
C THR A 226 -2.24 1.33 26.19
N GLY A 227 -2.28 2.40 26.99
CA GLY A 227 -2.61 3.74 26.52
C GLY A 227 -4.13 4.00 26.46
N GLY A 228 -4.55 4.91 25.57
CA GLY A 228 -5.93 5.32 25.36
C GLY A 228 -6.49 6.12 26.53
N ARG A 229 -5.70 7.04 27.09
CA ARG A 229 -6.03 7.81 28.31
C ARG A 229 -7.14 8.82 28.07
N TYR A 230 -7.33 9.26 26.82
CA TYR A 230 -8.47 10.07 26.41
C TYR A 230 -9.39 9.35 25.41
N PRO A 231 -10.69 9.70 25.35
CA PRO A 231 -11.61 9.14 24.36
C PRO A 231 -11.23 9.48 22.92
N LEU A 232 -11.38 8.51 22.00
CA LEU A 232 -11.10 8.66 20.57
C LEU A 232 -11.65 9.97 19.98
N LEU A 233 -10.79 10.64 19.19
CA LEU A 233 -11.14 11.85 18.46
C LEU A 233 -12.25 11.58 17.44
N PRO A 234 -13.18 12.53 17.19
CA PRO A 234 -14.27 12.37 16.23
C PRO A 234 -13.81 12.57 14.78
N VAL A 235 -12.69 11.95 14.42
CA VAL A 235 -12.12 11.93 13.07
C VAL A 235 -11.92 10.48 12.65
N GLU A 236 -12.05 10.21 11.36
CA GLU A 236 -11.79 8.86 10.84
C GLU A 236 -10.30 8.52 11.04
N PRO A 237 -9.98 7.31 11.52
CA PRO A 237 -8.60 6.85 11.57
C PRO A 237 -7.92 6.88 10.21
N ASP A 238 -6.75 7.53 10.15
CA ASP A 238 -5.97 7.69 8.92
C ASP A 238 -4.47 7.45 9.16
N LEU A 239 -4.17 6.48 10.03
CA LEU A 239 -2.82 6.05 10.34
C LEU A 239 -2.04 5.75 9.05
N SER A 240 -0.76 6.12 9.02
CA SER A 240 0.12 5.91 7.90
C SER A 240 1.50 5.51 8.39
N VAL A 241 2.07 4.50 7.74
CA VAL A 241 3.47 4.07 7.96
C VAL A 241 4.27 4.29 6.69
N ARG A 242 5.42 4.92 6.84
CA ARG A 242 6.39 5.14 5.76
C ARG A 242 7.69 4.46 6.14
N VAL A 243 8.22 3.62 5.27
CA VAL A 243 9.58 3.12 5.39
C VAL A 243 10.45 3.84 4.37
N LEU A 244 11.51 4.47 4.85
CA LEU A 244 12.36 5.38 4.10
C LEU A 244 13.82 4.94 4.19
N SER A 245 14.60 5.14 3.14
CA SER A 245 16.06 4.97 3.16
C SER A 245 16.75 6.28 2.81
N ARG A 246 17.96 6.49 3.34
CA ARG A 246 18.75 7.67 2.98
C ARG A 246 19.28 7.54 1.55
N VAL A 247 19.13 8.61 0.77
CA VAL A 247 19.71 8.70 -0.58
C VAL A 247 21.17 9.13 -0.48
N ALA A 248 22.03 8.47 -1.25
CA ALA A 248 23.45 8.82 -1.30
C ALA A 248 23.65 10.27 -1.79
N PRO A 249 24.62 11.03 -1.23
CA PRO A 249 24.90 12.39 -1.69
C PRO A 249 25.17 12.45 -3.20
N GLY A 250 24.46 13.34 -3.90
CA GLY A 250 24.61 13.54 -5.34
C GLY A 250 23.79 12.61 -6.24
N ALA A 251 23.08 11.63 -5.68
CA ALA A 251 22.15 10.78 -6.43
C ALA A 251 20.81 11.49 -6.68
N ASP A 252 20.19 11.25 -7.86
CA ASP A 252 18.91 11.86 -8.22
C ASP A 252 17.73 11.00 -7.71
N CYS A 253 17.23 11.32 -6.52
CA CYS A 253 16.09 10.66 -5.90
C CYS A 253 14.79 10.69 -6.74
N ARG A 254 14.63 11.66 -7.65
CA ARG A 254 13.37 11.86 -8.39
C ARG A 254 13.35 11.18 -9.75
N ALA A 255 14.49 11.22 -10.45
CA ALA A 255 14.61 10.71 -11.80
C ALA A 255 15.26 9.32 -11.88
N ASP A 256 16.11 8.96 -10.92
CA ASP A 256 16.82 7.68 -10.96
C ASP A 256 16.03 6.59 -10.23
N VAL A 257 15.39 5.73 -11.01
CA VAL A 257 14.62 4.57 -10.51
C VAL A 257 15.50 3.51 -9.82
N ALA A 258 16.82 3.52 -10.03
CA ALA A 258 17.73 2.65 -9.30
C ALA A 258 18.04 3.21 -7.90
N VAL A 259 17.91 4.52 -7.71
CA VAL A 259 18.12 5.21 -6.42
C VAL A 259 16.84 5.23 -5.61
N CYS A 260 15.74 5.60 -6.25
CA CYS A 260 14.42 5.56 -5.64
C CYS A 260 13.41 4.95 -6.61
N PRO A 261 13.22 3.62 -6.54
CA PRO A 261 12.27 2.93 -7.41
C PRO A 261 10.88 3.53 -7.28
N LEU A 262 10.11 3.41 -8.36
CA LEU A 262 8.69 3.74 -8.38
C LEU A 262 7.96 2.61 -9.07
N ALA A 263 7.21 1.83 -8.30
CA ALA A 263 6.39 0.77 -8.85
C ALA A 263 5.39 1.33 -9.89
N PRO A 264 5.22 0.66 -11.05
CA PRO A 264 4.17 1.01 -12.00
C PRO A 264 2.80 1.04 -11.33
N GLY A 265 2.03 2.10 -11.53
CA GLY A 265 0.70 2.25 -10.90
C GLY A 265 0.72 2.72 -9.44
N ALA A 266 1.84 3.27 -8.95
CA ALA A 266 1.91 3.91 -7.65
C ALA A 266 0.77 4.94 -7.44
N SER A 267 0.16 4.91 -6.25
CA SER A 267 -0.92 5.81 -5.88
C SER A 267 -0.47 7.28 -5.84
N ALA A 268 -1.42 8.22 -5.94
CA ALA A 268 -1.11 9.64 -5.76
C ALA A 268 -0.50 9.95 -4.38
N ALA A 269 -0.89 9.20 -3.35
CA ALA A 269 -0.33 9.30 -2.01
C ALA A 269 1.14 8.84 -1.97
N ALA A 270 1.48 7.72 -2.61
CA ALA A 270 2.84 7.23 -2.71
C ALA A 270 3.75 8.19 -3.49
N LEU A 271 3.25 8.75 -4.60
CA LEU A 271 3.96 9.79 -5.35
C LEU A 271 4.22 11.03 -4.50
N ALA A 272 3.21 11.53 -3.78
CA ALA A 272 3.35 12.68 -2.91
C ALA A 272 4.36 12.42 -1.77
N ALA A 273 4.31 11.24 -1.14
CA ALA A 273 5.24 10.85 -0.08
C ALA A 273 6.69 10.74 -0.61
N ARG A 274 6.90 10.18 -1.81
CA ARG A 274 8.21 10.16 -2.46
C ARG A 274 8.74 11.56 -2.72
N GLU A 275 7.92 12.43 -3.30
CA GLU A 275 8.33 13.80 -3.62
C GLU A 275 8.66 14.62 -2.36
N GLN A 276 7.94 14.40 -1.26
CA GLN A 276 8.24 14.99 0.05
C GLN A 276 9.59 14.51 0.56
N GLY A 277 9.85 13.20 0.55
CA GLY A 277 11.13 12.63 1.00
C GLY A 277 12.33 13.12 0.17
N CYS A 278 12.18 13.17 -1.15
CA CYS A 278 13.24 13.66 -2.04
C CYS A 278 13.47 15.19 -1.93
N ALA A 279 12.52 15.95 -1.39
CA ALA A 279 12.63 17.40 -1.21
C ALA A 279 13.36 17.83 0.08
N LEU A 280 13.65 16.88 0.97
CA LEU A 280 14.36 17.16 2.22
C LEU A 280 15.83 17.57 1.96
N PRO A 281 16.43 18.38 2.86
CA PRO A 281 17.85 18.72 2.77
C PRO A 281 18.77 17.49 2.76
N GLU A 282 18.38 16.45 3.50
CA GLU A 282 18.91 15.09 3.36
C GLU A 282 17.85 14.23 2.68
N PRO A 283 17.95 13.97 1.36
CA PRO A 283 16.89 13.29 0.64
C PRO A 283 16.67 11.86 1.15
N LEU A 284 15.41 11.50 1.31
CA LEU A 284 14.96 10.18 1.71
C LEU A 284 14.16 9.54 0.58
N CYS A 285 14.41 8.27 0.28
CA CYS A 285 13.66 7.49 -0.66
C CYS A 285 12.58 6.68 0.03
N LEU A 286 11.36 6.72 -0.50
CA LEU A 286 10.24 5.88 -0.05
C LEU A 286 10.44 4.42 -0.49
N GLN A 287 10.62 3.52 0.48
CA GLN A 287 10.72 2.08 0.29
C GLN A 287 9.36 1.39 0.42
N ALA A 288 8.52 1.84 1.36
CA ALA A 288 7.16 1.34 1.53
C ALA A 288 6.23 2.41 2.10
N LEU A 289 4.95 2.35 1.75
CA LEU A 289 3.87 3.13 2.35
C LEU A 289 2.71 2.19 2.69
N ARG A 290 2.19 2.32 3.91
CA ARG A 290 0.89 1.77 4.31
C ARG A 290 0.00 2.89 4.79
N GLN A 291 -1.27 2.84 4.40
CA GLN A 291 -2.29 3.75 4.88
C GLN A 291 -3.48 2.97 5.37
N GLN A 292 -4.04 3.40 6.50
CA GLN A 292 -5.27 2.81 7.01
C GLN A 292 -6.36 2.90 5.95
N ALA A 293 -7.00 1.78 5.70
CA ALA A 293 -8.05 1.65 4.71
C ALA A 293 -9.19 0.80 5.27
N ALA A 294 -10.41 1.11 4.86
CA ALA A 294 -11.58 0.31 5.22
C ALA A 294 -11.40 -1.14 4.73
N GLY A 295 -11.77 -2.11 5.57
CA GLY A 295 -11.64 -3.55 5.26
C GLY A 295 -10.35 -4.21 5.75
N PHE A 296 -9.44 -3.46 6.36
CA PHE A 296 -8.22 -3.98 6.99
C PHE A 296 -8.34 -3.90 8.53
N GLU A 297 -8.84 -4.99 9.13
CA GLU A 297 -8.94 -5.10 10.59
C GLU A 297 -7.55 -5.22 11.24
N GLU A 298 -7.45 -4.82 12.52
CA GLU A 298 -6.27 -5.07 13.38
C GLU A 298 -4.91 -4.60 12.84
N LEU A 299 -4.90 -3.58 11.98
CA LEU A 299 -3.68 -3.10 11.32
C LEU A 299 -3.02 -4.15 10.42
N ARG A 300 -3.77 -5.11 9.87
CA ARG A 300 -3.22 -6.18 9.00
C ARG A 300 -2.48 -5.68 7.76
N ASN A 301 -2.77 -4.47 7.28
CA ASN A 301 -1.99 -3.87 6.19
C ASN A 301 -0.74 -3.13 6.67
N PHE A 302 -0.54 -2.91 7.98
CA PHE A 302 0.67 -2.28 8.53
C PHE A 302 1.78 -3.30 8.75
N GLU A 303 2.07 -4.04 7.69
CA GLU A 303 3.11 -5.04 7.61
C GLU A 303 3.78 -4.91 6.23
N GLY A 304 5.04 -5.30 6.14
CA GLY A 304 5.74 -5.32 4.87
C GLY A 304 7.08 -6.02 4.93
N VAL A 305 7.64 -6.21 3.75
CA VAL A 305 8.92 -6.89 3.55
C VAL A 305 9.77 -6.05 2.62
N LEU A 306 11.04 -5.86 2.99
CA LEU A 306 12.04 -5.17 2.19
C LEU A 306 13.17 -6.15 1.88
N ALA A 307 13.39 -6.42 0.59
CA ALA A 307 14.61 -7.08 0.15
C ALA A 307 15.77 -6.07 0.19
N LEU A 308 16.85 -6.46 0.83
CA LEU A 308 18.04 -5.65 1.04
C LEU A 308 19.22 -6.30 0.30
N PRO A 309 19.77 -5.64 -0.74
CA PRO A 309 20.91 -6.18 -1.46
C PRO A 309 22.16 -6.24 -0.56
N PRO A 310 23.19 -7.01 -0.94
CA PRO A 310 24.48 -7.02 -0.26
C PRO A 310 25.02 -5.60 -0.07
N HIS A 311 25.52 -5.30 1.12
CA HIS A 311 25.98 -3.97 1.48
C HIS A 311 27.13 -4.02 2.49
N THR A 312 28.11 -3.13 2.29
CA THR A 312 29.39 -3.16 3.00
C THR A 312 29.42 -2.30 4.27
N SER A 313 28.38 -1.51 4.51
CA SER A 313 28.24 -0.62 5.67
C SER A 313 26.82 -0.68 6.21
N THR A 314 26.63 -0.42 7.50
CA THR A 314 25.29 -0.35 8.11
C THR A 314 24.35 0.52 7.28
N GLN A 315 23.23 -0.06 6.84
CA GLN A 315 22.15 0.68 6.21
C GLN A 315 21.20 1.16 7.30
N ARG A 316 20.85 2.45 7.26
CA ARG A 316 19.84 3.02 8.14
C ARG A 316 18.55 3.23 7.38
N LEU A 317 17.49 2.56 7.86
CA LEU A 317 16.12 2.79 7.43
C LEU A 317 15.40 3.65 8.47
N LEU A 318 14.45 4.45 8.03
CA LEU A 318 13.57 5.23 8.88
C LEU A 318 12.14 4.72 8.72
N VAL A 319 11.54 4.25 9.81
CA VAL A 319 10.12 3.89 9.86
C VAL A 319 9.40 5.04 10.56
N GLN A 320 8.50 5.71 9.85
CA GLN A 320 7.69 6.79 10.40
C GLN A 320 6.25 6.31 10.53
N VAL A 321 5.66 6.48 11.71
CA VAL A 321 4.24 6.24 11.98
C VAL A 321 3.60 7.59 12.27
N LEU A 322 2.53 7.93 11.57
CA LEU A 322 1.89 9.24 11.67
C LEU A 322 0.42 9.20 11.22
N SER A 323 -0.34 10.24 11.53
CA SER A 323 -1.62 10.50 10.86
C SER A 323 -1.38 11.14 9.48
N ALA A 324 -2.01 10.60 8.43
CA ALA A 324 -1.85 11.14 7.07
C ALA A 324 -2.36 12.59 6.95
N SER A 325 -3.41 12.95 7.68
CA SER A 325 -3.96 14.32 7.78
C SER A 325 -3.31 15.16 8.88
N GLY A 326 -2.59 14.53 9.81
CA GLY A 326 -2.10 15.17 11.04
C GLY A 326 -3.21 15.51 12.03
N ARG A 327 -4.41 14.93 11.89
CA ARG A 327 -5.59 15.22 12.74
C ARG A 327 -6.05 14.04 13.58
N TRP A 328 -5.51 12.84 13.33
CA TRP A 328 -5.84 11.66 14.09
C TRP A 328 -4.77 11.35 15.12
N ALA A 329 -5.22 10.90 16.29
CA ALA A 329 -4.43 10.38 17.39
C ALA A 329 -5.37 9.58 18.30
N ASP A 330 -4.89 8.48 18.89
CA ASP A 330 -5.68 7.65 19.80
C ASP A 330 -5.02 7.38 21.14
N ASP A 331 -3.78 7.88 21.33
CA ASP A 331 -2.97 7.69 22.54
C ASP A 331 -2.76 6.21 22.89
N ARG A 332 -2.89 5.29 21.93
CA ARG A 332 -2.70 3.86 22.17
C ARG A 332 -1.27 3.46 21.84
N ASP A 333 -0.72 2.61 22.69
CA ASP A 333 0.59 2.03 22.44
C ASP A 333 0.50 1.03 21.28
N TYR A 334 1.53 1.03 20.44
CA TYR A 334 1.78 -0.04 19.49
C TYR A 334 3.25 -0.45 19.55
N ARG A 335 3.56 -1.61 18.97
CA ARG A 335 4.93 -2.12 18.85
C ARG A 335 5.28 -2.28 17.37
N LEU A 336 6.36 -1.64 16.94
CA LEU A 336 7.07 -1.99 15.72
C LEU A 336 7.88 -3.26 16.01
N GLU A 337 7.56 -4.33 15.30
CA GLU A 337 8.30 -5.59 15.30
C GLU A 337 9.08 -5.72 14.00
N LEU A 338 10.32 -6.21 14.09
CA LEU A 338 11.22 -6.41 12.97
C LEU A 338 11.77 -7.83 13.04
N SER A 339 11.78 -8.54 11.92
CA SER A 339 12.62 -9.73 11.72
C SER A 339 13.51 -9.55 10.50
N TRP A 340 14.74 -9.99 10.62
CA TRP A 340 15.77 -9.87 9.60
C TRP A 340 16.38 -11.24 9.37
N GLU A 341 16.36 -11.68 8.12
CA GLU A 341 16.68 -13.05 7.73
C GLU A 341 17.57 -13.04 6.48
N VAL A 342 18.30 -14.14 6.27
CA VAL A 342 19.06 -14.34 5.02
C VAL A 342 18.06 -14.58 3.91
N ASP A 343 18.39 -14.08 2.72
CA ASP A 343 17.73 -14.43 1.47
C ASP A 343 18.63 -15.44 0.73
N PRO A 344 18.44 -16.75 0.97
CA PRO A 344 19.45 -17.75 0.67
C PRO A 344 19.51 -18.10 -0.82
N ASP A 345 18.43 -17.94 -1.58
CA ASP A 345 18.33 -18.23 -3.01
C ASP A 345 18.91 -17.13 -3.90
N GLU A 346 19.05 -15.91 -3.37
CA GLU A 346 19.72 -14.81 -4.07
C GLU A 346 21.27 -14.85 -3.93
N THR A 347 21.82 -15.87 -3.29
CA THR A 347 23.28 -16.04 -3.12
C THR A 347 23.96 -16.56 -4.39
N GLY A 348 24.35 -15.66 -5.30
CA GLY A 348 25.06 -16.04 -6.54
C GLY A 348 25.42 -14.87 -7.45
N THR A 349 26.23 -15.13 -8.49
CA THR A 349 26.39 -14.18 -9.61
C THR A 349 26.13 -14.93 -10.92
N PRO A 350 25.03 -14.61 -11.65
CA PRO A 350 23.99 -13.64 -11.28
C PRO A 350 23.23 -14.06 -10.00
N PRO A 351 22.58 -13.13 -9.29
CA PRO A 351 21.91 -13.36 -8.00
C PRO A 351 20.66 -14.25 -8.09
N MET A 352 20.55 -15.06 -9.14
CA MET A 352 19.43 -15.95 -9.35
C MET A 352 19.95 -17.37 -9.23
N GLN A 353 19.21 -18.23 -8.53
CA GLN A 353 19.45 -19.67 -8.47
C GLN A 353 19.37 -20.27 -9.89
N THR A 354 20.41 -20.07 -10.71
CA THR A 354 20.45 -20.55 -12.10
C THR A 354 20.75 -22.04 -12.04
N LEU A 355 19.71 -22.82 -11.78
CA LEU A 355 19.77 -24.27 -11.91
C LEU A 355 19.64 -24.58 -13.39
N GLN A 356 20.71 -25.10 -13.97
CA GLN A 356 20.67 -25.66 -15.32
C GLN A 356 20.19 -27.12 -15.23
N GLN A 357 19.08 -27.43 -15.91
CA GLN A 357 18.51 -28.78 -15.90
C GLN A 357 18.08 -29.22 -17.31
N ASP A 358 18.39 -30.46 -17.66
CA ASP A 358 17.87 -31.08 -18.89
C ASP A 358 16.38 -31.38 -18.77
N LEU A 359 15.59 -30.87 -19.71
CA LEU A 359 14.16 -31.17 -19.75
C LEU A 359 13.93 -32.62 -20.16
N ARG A 360 13.19 -33.36 -19.35
CA ARG A 360 12.96 -34.80 -19.54
C ARG A 360 11.65 -35.10 -20.26
N ALA A 361 11.64 -36.21 -20.98
CA ALA A 361 10.47 -36.72 -21.67
C ALA A 361 9.51 -37.38 -20.68
N ASP A 362 8.21 -37.16 -20.85
CA ASP A 362 7.15 -37.90 -20.17
C ASP A 362 5.92 -38.01 -21.08
N ALA A 363 5.17 -39.10 -20.99
CA ALA A 363 3.97 -39.34 -21.81
C ALA A 363 2.63 -39.07 -21.09
N GLY A 364 2.64 -38.85 -19.76
CA GLY A 364 1.46 -38.57 -18.94
C GLY A 364 0.65 -37.34 -19.34
N SER A 365 -0.43 -37.02 -18.62
CA SER A 365 -1.16 -35.75 -18.80
C SER A 365 -0.61 -34.63 -17.92
N GLU A 366 0.06 -34.98 -16.82
CA GLU A 366 0.64 -34.05 -15.85
C GLU A 366 2.13 -34.40 -15.66
N PRO A 367 3.04 -33.41 -15.48
CA PRO A 367 4.44 -33.70 -15.25
C PRO A 367 4.65 -34.46 -13.91
N PRO A 368 5.51 -35.49 -13.88
CA PRO A 368 5.77 -36.28 -12.67
C PRO A 368 6.34 -35.45 -11.52
N THR A 369 6.16 -35.93 -10.29
CA THR A 369 6.88 -35.43 -9.12
C THR A 369 8.27 -36.08 -9.02
N GLY A 370 9.22 -35.38 -8.39
CA GLY A 370 10.53 -35.92 -8.07
C GLY A 370 11.69 -35.45 -8.93
N GLN A 371 12.87 -35.97 -8.60
CA GLN A 371 14.14 -35.46 -9.09
C GLN A 371 14.25 -35.56 -10.62
N GLY A 372 14.51 -34.42 -11.28
CA GLY A 372 14.64 -34.35 -12.74
C GLY A 372 13.44 -33.75 -13.47
N PHE A 373 12.31 -33.56 -12.79
CA PHE A 373 11.11 -32.91 -13.34
C PHE A 373 10.70 -31.66 -12.55
N GLU A 374 11.33 -31.43 -11.40
CA GLU A 374 10.86 -30.48 -10.40
C GLU A 374 11.94 -29.47 -10.05
N LEU A 375 11.54 -28.20 -10.04
CA LEU A 375 12.29 -27.02 -9.64
C LEU A 375 11.62 -26.50 -8.36
N ARG A 376 12.40 -26.21 -7.31
CA ARG A 376 11.86 -25.74 -6.02
C ARG A 376 12.55 -24.44 -5.63
N GLY A 377 11.81 -23.54 -5.02
CA GLY A 377 12.32 -22.26 -4.54
C GLY A 377 11.47 -21.71 -3.40
N THR A 378 11.87 -20.57 -2.84
CA THR A 378 11.14 -19.90 -1.77
C THR A 378 11.10 -18.40 -2.02
N LEU A 379 9.93 -17.84 -2.34
CA LEU A 379 9.84 -16.40 -2.55
C LEU A 379 9.62 -15.66 -1.23
N LEU A 380 10.62 -14.90 -0.79
CA LEU A 380 10.62 -14.24 0.52
C LEU A 380 9.97 -12.86 0.49
N ALA A 381 9.96 -12.18 -0.66
CA ALA A 381 9.42 -10.82 -0.77
C ALA A 381 8.51 -10.64 -1.99
N GLY A 382 7.68 -9.59 -1.96
CA GLY A 382 7.04 -9.07 -3.16
C GLY A 382 5.73 -8.34 -2.97
N HIS A 383 5.17 -7.91 -4.09
CA HIS A 383 3.97 -7.09 -4.08
C HIS A 383 2.76 -7.89 -3.56
N GLY A 384 2.18 -7.39 -2.46
CA GLY A 384 0.83 -7.75 -2.03
C GLY A 384 -0.21 -7.50 -3.13
N ALA A 385 -1.29 -8.29 -3.15
CA ALA A 385 -2.43 -8.01 -4.01
C ALA A 385 -2.98 -6.61 -3.70
N LEU A 386 -3.09 -5.75 -4.73
CA LEU A 386 -3.91 -4.54 -4.68
C LEU A 386 -5.36 -4.95 -4.88
N GLY A 387 -6.12 -5.11 -3.80
CA GLY A 387 -7.49 -5.58 -3.85
C GLY A 387 -8.51 -4.50 -3.49
N SER A 388 -9.64 -4.47 -4.21
CA SER A 388 -10.91 -3.92 -3.70
C SER A 388 -11.62 -4.90 -2.73
N GLU A 389 -11.07 -6.10 -2.58
CA GLU A 389 -11.54 -7.19 -1.72
C GLU A 389 -10.57 -7.35 -0.53
N PRO A 390 -11.07 -7.60 0.69
CA PRO A 390 -10.29 -7.63 1.94
C PRO A 390 -9.34 -8.83 2.09
N ARG A 391 -9.00 -9.51 0.99
CA ARG A 391 -8.08 -10.66 0.98
C ARG A 391 -6.63 -10.28 0.72
N GLY A 392 -6.34 -9.12 0.14
CA GLY A 392 -4.96 -8.66 -0.06
C GLY A 392 -4.32 -8.15 1.23
N VAL A 393 -2.98 -8.11 1.30
CA VAL A 393 -2.23 -7.45 2.41
C VAL A 393 -2.03 -5.95 2.20
N ARG A 394 -2.39 -5.43 1.03
CA ARG A 394 -2.20 -4.03 0.66
C ARG A 394 -3.53 -3.35 0.40
N GLY A 395 -3.73 -2.22 1.06
CA GLY A 395 -4.79 -1.27 0.78
C GLY A 395 -4.60 -0.56 -0.57
N PRO A 396 -5.64 0.11 -1.07
CA PRO A 396 -5.62 0.75 -2.40
C PRO A 396 -4.55 1.83 -2.59
N SER A 397 -4.10 2.45 -1.50
CA SER A 397 -3.08 3.51 -1.51
C SER A 397 -1.68 3.01 -1.17
N ASP A 398 -1.53 1.75 -0.80
CA ASP A 398 -0.27 1.18 -0.31
C ASP A 398 0.76 1.03 -1.43
N TYR A 399 2.03 1.06 -1.06
CA TYR A 399 3.16 1.09 -1.99
C TYR A 399 4.34 0.28 -1.46
N ASP A 400 5.02 -0.41 -2.37
CA ASP A 400 6.32 -1.06 -2.14
C ASP A 400 7.25 -0.67 -3.30
N ALA A 401 8.48 -0.28 -2.99
CA ALA A 401 9.47 0.14 -3.98
C ALA A 401 10.14 -1.04 -4.67
N VAL A 402 10.40 -2.12 -3.93
CA VAL A 402 11.11 -3.28 -4.46
C VAL A 402 10.12 -4.24 -5.13
N PRO A 403 10.43 -4.71 -6.36
CA PRO A 403 9.64 -5.75 -7.04
C PRO A 403 9.55 -7.04 -6.22
N SER A 404 8.65 -7.94 -6.64
CA SER A 404 8.65 -9.30 -6.13
C SER A 404 9.99 -9.99 -6.31
N ASP A 405 10.33 -10.82 -5.34
CA ASP A 405 11.36 -11.84 -5.44
C ASP A 405 11.12 -12.71 -6.70
N VAL A 406 12.19 -13.02 -7.42
CA VAL A 406 12.15 -13.73 -8.71
C VAL A 406 13.24 -14.80 -8.78
N ASP A 407 12.82 -16.03 -8.54
CA ASP A 407 13.65 -17.18 -8.85
C ASP A 407 13.76 -17.40 -10.35
N THR A 408 14.95 -17.77 -10.84
CA THR A 408 15.15 -18.02 -12.27
C THR A 408 15.87 -19.32 -12.56
N PHE A 409 15.20 -20.20 -13.29
CA PHE A 409 15.71 -21.51 -13.72
C PHE A 409 16.04 -21.52 -15.21
N GLU A 410 17.10 -22.25 -15.59
CA GLU A 410 17.47 -22.43 -16.99
C GLU A 410 17.33 -23.90 -17.40
N LEU A 411 16.49 -24.16 -18.39
CA LEU A 411 16.16 -25.49 -18.88
C LEU A 411 16.75 -25.70 -20.25
N GLN A 412 17.49 -26.80 -20.39
CA GLN A 412 17.99 -27.25 -21.68
C GLN A 412 16.90 -28.06 -22.39
N LEU A 413 16.45 -27.54 -23.53
CA LEU A 413 15.51 -28.21 -24.42
C LEU A 413 16.20 -29.35 -25.16
N PRO A 414 15.49 -30.46 -25.43
CA PRO A 414 16.08 -31.63 -26.07
C PRO A 414 16.40 -31.35 -27.54
N ASN A 415 17.49 -31.95 -28.04
CA ASN A 415 17.75 -31.96 -29.48
C ASN A 415 17.02 -33.15 -30.12
N VAL A 416 15.93 -32.87 -30.83
CA VAL A 416 15.11 -33.87 -31.52
C VAL A 416 15.14 -33.69 -33.05
N PRO A 417 15.00 -34.77 -33.84
CA PRO A 417 14.82 -34.69 -35.28
C PRO A 417 13.53 -33.96 -35.68
N ALA A 418 13.46 -33.48 -36.92
CA ALA A 418 12.24 -32.88 -37.46
C ALA A 418 11.08 -33.90 -37.59
N PRO A 419 9.81 -33.49 -37.41
CA PRO A 419 9.37 -32.16 -36.97
C PRO A 419 9.70 -31.93 -35.49
N GLN A 420 10.30 -30.77 -35.19
CA GLN A 420 10.84 -30.47 -33.85
C GLN A 420 9.78 -29.90 -32.90
N ASP A 421 8.51 -29.99 -33.26
CA ASP A 421 7.40 -29.59 -32.39
C ASP A 421 7.30 -30.54 -31.20
N LEU A 422 7.31 -29.99 -30.00
CA LEU A 422 7.22 -30.76 -28.75
C LEU A 422 6.08 -30.23 -27.89
N ALA A 423 5.34 -31.11 -27.25
CA ALA A 423 4.32 -30.72 -26.29
C ALA A 423 5.01 -30.34 -24.98
N TRP A 424 4.59 -29.24 -24.38
CA TRP A 424 5.13 -28.77 -23.11
C TRP A 424 4.13 -29.03 -21.99
N LYS A 425 4.62 -29.65 -20.93
CA LYS A 425 3.87 -29.91 -19.71
C LYS A 425 4.39 -29.03 -18.60
N LEU A 426 3.46 -28.41 -17.88
CA LEU A 426 3.77 -27.57 -16.74
C LEU A 426 2.70 -27.76 -15.67
N ALA A 427 3.15 -27.94 -14.45
CA ALA A 427 2.35 -27.75 -13.25
C ALA A 427 3.19 -26.97 -12.24
N TRP A 428 2.53 -26.27 -11.33
CA TRP A 428 3.20 -25.68 -10.19
C TRP A 428 2.36 -25.85 -8.94
N ASP A 429 3.06 -26.12 -7.86
CA ASP A 429 2.52 -26.41 -6.55
C ASP A 429 2.90 -25.27 -5.61
N VAL A 430 1.94 -24.83 -4.81
CA VAL A 430 2.05 -23.72 -3.86
C VAL A 430 1.63 -24.21 -2.49
N GLU A 431 2.51 -24.11 -1.50
CA GLU A 431 2.16 -24.46 -0.11
C GLU A 431 1.18 -23.44 0.49
N HIS A 432 0.28 -23.93 1.33
CA HIS A 432 -0.66 -23.14 2.10
C HIS A 432 0.05 -22.46 3.29
N ASP A 433 -0.45 -21.31 3.68
CA ASP A 433 -0.12 -20.65 4.93
C ASP A 433 -0.49 -21.55 6.12
N ALA A 434 0.08 -21.27 7.30
CA ALA A 434 -0.16 -22.04 8.52
C ALA A 434 -1.63 -22.05 8.97
N ASP A 435 -2.44 -21.08 8.53
CA ASP A 435 -3.88 -20.99 8.78
C ASP A 435 -4.73 -21.75 7.74
N GLY A 436 -4.08 -22.40 6.76
CA GLY A 436 -4.72 -23.11 5.65
C GLY A 436 -5.11 -22.22 4.47
N GLY A 437 -4.80 -20.92 4.50
CA GLY A 437 -4.94 -20.03 3.35
C GLY A 437 -3.93 -20.35 2.24
N THR A 438 -4.21 -19.97 0.99
CA THR A 438 -3.17 -19.98 -0.06
C THR A 438 -2.57 -18.57 -0.15
N PRO A 439 -1.28 -18.37 0.16
CA PRO A 439 -0.72 -17.02 0.29
C PRO A 439 -0.65 -16.22 -1.02
N TYR A 440 -0.81 -16.85 -2.20
CA TYR A 440 -0.55 -16.25 -3.51
C TYR A 440 -1.01 -17.12 -4.70
N GLY A 441 -0.95 -16.54 -5.91
CA GLY A 441 -0.76 -17.30 -7.16
C GLY A 441 0.65 -17.08 -7.72
N LEU A 442 1.17 -18.00 -8.54
CA LEU A 442 2.46 -17.81 -9.22
C LEU A 442 2.30 -17.15 -10.59
N ALA A 443 3.28 -16.33 -10.95
CA ALA A 443 3.56 -15.95 -12.31
C ALA A 443 4.88 -16.60 -12.76
N VAL A 444 4.84 -17.31 -13.88
CA VAL A 444 6.00 -17.94 -14.52
C VAL A 444 6.27 -17.18 -15.82
N GLY A 445 7.27 -16.29 -15.78
CA GLY A 445 7.80 -15.59 -16.95
C GLY A 445 8.67 -16.50 -17.79
N LEU A 446 8.55 -16.40 -19.11
CA LEU A 446 9.22 -17.28 -20.07
C LEU A 446 10.13 -16.49 -20.98
N THR A 447 11.38 -16.94 -21.11
CA THR A 447 12.30 -16.46 -22.15
C THR A 447 12.80 -17.65 -22.96
N PHE A 448 12.52 -17.67 -24.25
CA PHE A 448 13.03 -18.69 -25.16
C PHE A 448 14.24 -18.16 -25.94
N CYS A 449 15.18 -19.04 -26.28
CA CYS A 449 16.20 -18.75 -27.27
C CYS A 449 15.69 -19.06 -28.68
N ASP A 450 15.64 -18.07 -29.58
CA ASP A 450 15.33 -18.29 -30.98
C ASP A 450 16.59 -18.75 -31.73
N GLY A 451 16.58 -20.02 -32.15
CA GLY A 451 17.67 -20.64 -32.90
C GLY A 451 17.70 -20.31 -34.39
N ASP A 452 16.67 -19.64 -34.93
CA ASP A 452 16.63 -19.24 -36.35
C ASP A 452 17.33 -17.90 -36.59
N VAL A 453 17.57 -17.12 -35.52
CA VAL A 453 18.18 -15.80 -35.58
C VAL A 453 19.61 -15.87 -35.06
N SER A 454 20.58 -15.74 -35.96
CA SER A 454 22.00 -15.69 -35.60
C SER A 454 22.39 -14.31 -35.07
N ALA A 455 22.46 -14.15 -33.75
CA ALA A 455 22.94 -12.94 -33.10
C ALA A 455 24.48 -12.90 -33.08
N GLY A 456 25.12 -12.62 -34.24
CA GLY A 456 26.46 -12.04 -34.35
C GLY A 456 27.61 -12.62 -33.49
N GLY A 457 27.53 -13.87 -33.02
CA GLY A 457 28.56 -14.51 -32.17
C GLY A 457 28.07 -15.13 -30.86
N SER A 458 26.86 -14.82 -30.37
CA SER A 458 26.23 -15.51 -29.21
C SER A 458 24.90 -16.14 -29.66
N GLY A 459 24.84 -17.46 -29.71
CA GLY A 459 23.80 -18.27 -30.37
C GLY A 459 22.39 -18.26 -29.75
N CYS A 460 21.90 -17.15 -29.21
CA CYS A 460 20.54 -17.02 -28.71
C CYS A 460 20.00 -15.59 -28.93
N THR A 461 18.87 -15.48 -29.64
CA THR A 461 18.06 -14.26 -29.67
C THR A 461 16.90 -14.44 -28.70
N PRO A 462 16.81 -13.69 -27.59
CA PRO A 462 15.77 -13.92 -26.59
C PRO A 462 14.38 -13.52 -27.10
N VAL A 463 13.40 -14.38 -26.88
CA VAL A 463 11.98 -14.14 -27.15
C VAL A 463 11.24 -14.13 -25.82
N THR A 464 10.77 -12.95 -25.42
CA THR A 464 10.08 -12.68 -24.16
C THR A 464 8.63 -12.22 -24.33
N THR A 465 8.19 -12.01 -25.58
CA THR A 465 6.85 -11.48 -25.89
C THR A 465 6.10 -12.35 -26.89
N SER A 466 4.78 -12.38 -26.76
CA SER A 466 3.86 -12.98 -27.74
C SER A 466 3.84 -12.20 -29.05
N SER A 467 3.21 -12.77 -30.09
CA SER A 467 3.01 -12.09 -31.38
C SER A 467 2.17 -10.82 -31.28
N ARG A 468 1.53 -10.56 -30.13
CA ARG A 468 0.75 -9.35 -29.83
C ARG A 468 1.53 -8.31 -29.02
N GLY A 469 2.80 -8.59 -28.69
CA GLY A 469 3.66 -7.71 -27.91
C GLY A 469 3.46 -7.82 -26.39
N ASN A 470 2.63 -8.74 -25.90
CA ASN A 470 2.45 -8.98 -24.47
C ASN A 470 3.61 -9.84 -23.92
N PRO A 471 4.05 -9.65 -22.67
CA PRO A 471 5.01 -10.56 -22.04
C PRO A 471 4.53 -12.01 -22.03
N LEU A 472 5.44 -12.96 -22.28
CA LEU A 472 5.17 -14.39 -22.14
C LEU A 472 5.18 -14.76 -20.66
N THR A 473 4.02 -14.62 -20.00
CA THR A 473 3.84 -14.94 -18.58
C THR A 473 2.66 -15.87 -18.38
N LEU A 474 2.92 -17.00 -17.74
CA LEU A 474 1.89 -17.94 -17.30
C LEU A 474 1.48 -17.64 -15.86
N ARG A 475 0.18 -17.76 -15.58
CA ARG A 475 -0.40 -17.67 -14.24
C ARG A 475 -1.70 -18.44 -14.21
N TYR A 476 -2.23 -18.66 -13.01
CA TYR A 476 -3.58 -19.21 -12.91
C TYR A 476 -4.61 -18.25 -13.52
N LEU A 477 -5.51 -18.80 -14.34
CA LEU A 477 -6.60 -18.07 -14.97
C LEU A 477 -7.93 -18.74 -14.58
N GLU A 478 -8.74 -18.04 -13.81
CA GLU A 478 -10.09 -18.50 -13.45
C GLU A 478 -11.06 -18.53 -14.65
N ALA A 479 -10.90 -17.58 -15.57
CA ALA A 479 -11.79 -17.41 -16.70
C ALA A 479 -11.30 -18.18 -17.94
N PRO A 480 -12.19 -18.96 -18.60
CA PRO A 480 -11.91 -19.56 -19.90
C PRO A 480 -11.46 -18.52 -20.94
N ARG A 481 -10.53 -18.88 -21.83
CA ARG A 481 -10.03 -18.02 -22.92
C ARG A 481 -10.08 -18.72 -24.27
N VAL A 482 -10.11 -17.93 -25.34
CA VAL A 482 -10.00 -18.47 -26.70
C VAL A 482 -8.54 -18.87 -26.93
N PRO A 483 -8.22 -20.17 -27.10
CA PRO A 483 -6.85 -20.61 -27.30
C PRO A 483 -6.34 -20.17 -28.69
N TRP A 484 -5.02 -20.02 -28.85
CA TRP A 484 -4.40 -19.63 -30.13
C TRP A 484 -4.73 -20.57 -31.31
N HIS A 485 -5.03 -21.83 -31.02
CA HIS A 485 -5.35 -22.87 -32.02
C HIS A 485 -6.85 -22.97 -32.34
N ALA A 486 -7.69 -22.21 -31.64
CA ALA A 486 -9.12 -22.18 -31.92
C ALA A 486 -9.35 -21.76 -33.38
N PRO A 487 -10.14 -22.52 -34.16
CA PRO A 487 -10.57 -22.05 -35.48
C PRO A 487 -11.40 -20.78 -35.35
N ASP A 488 -11.23 -19.86 -36.30
CA ASP A 488 -11.98 -18.59 -36.37
C ASP A 488 -13.51 -18.79 -36.40
N THR A 489 -13.98 -20.00 -36.71
CA THR A 489 -15.39 -20.38 -36.82
C THR A 489 -16.06 -20.79 -35.50
N GLY A 490 -15.51 -20.41 -34.34
CA GLY A 490 -16.25 -20.43 -33.07
C GLY A 490 -16.00 -21.59 -32.13
N ALA A 491 -14.75 -22.05 -31.98
CA ALA A 491 -14.42 -22.79 -30.76
C ALA A 491 -14.62 -21.85 -29.56
N GLY A 492 -15.48 -22.26 -28.64
CA GLY A 492 -15.77 -21.51 -27.41
C GLY A 492 -14.53 -21.39 -26.51
N PRO A 493 -14.54 -20.48 -25.54
CA PRO A 493 -13.41 -20.29 -24.65
C PRO A 493 -13.16 -21.56 -23.82
N LEU A 494 -11.89 -21.95 -23.67
CA LEU A 494 -11.43 -23.13 -22.93
C LEU A 494 -10.69 -22.73 -21.65
N LEU A 495 -10.74 -23.57 -20.63
CA LEU A 495 -9.89 -23.44 -19.45
C LEU A 495 -8.49 -23.93 -19.81
N LEU A 496 -7.52 -23.02 -19.88
CA LEU A 496 -6.13 -23.34 -20.22
C LEU A 496 -5.31 -23.78 -19.00
N THR A 497 -5.80 -23.44 -17.81
CA THR A 497 -5.23 -23.85 -16.52
C THR A 497 -6.29 -24.48 -15.66
N ARG A 498 -5.92 -25.50 -14.89
CA ARG A 498 -6.76 -26.10 -13.85
C ARG A 498 -6.07 -25.96 -12.50
N GLN A 499 -6.80 -25.51 -11.50
CA GLN A 499 -6.33 -25.46 -10.12
C GLN A 499 -7.01 -26.56 -9.28
N ARG A 500 -6.26 -27.17 -8.38
CA ARG A 500 -6.73 -28.18 -7.44
C ARG A 500 -6.11 -27.91 -6.08
N GLU A 501 -6.95 -27.77 -5.08
CA GLU A 501 -6.52 -27.68 -3.68
C GLU A 501 -6.47 -29.08 -3.05
N ASP A 502 -5.41 -29.35 -2.29
CA ASP A 502 -5.27 -30.53 -1.45
C ASP A 502 -5.01 -30.09 0.00
N ALA A 503 -6.10 -29.86 0.74
CA ALA A 503 -6.05 -29.44 2.13
C ALA A 503 -5.36 -30.44 3.07
N ARG A 504 -5.19 -31.72 2.67
CA ARG A 504 -4.46 -32.71 3.50
C ARG A 504 -2.96 -32.52 3.43
N LEU A 505 -2.49 -32.03 2.29
CA LEU A 505 -1.08 -31.75 2.04
C LEU A 505 -0.74 -30.27 2.26
N GLY A 506 -1.74 -29.41 2.45
CA GLY A 506 -1.55 -27.96 2.54
C GLY A 506 -1.00 -27.41 1.23
N LEU A 507 -1.56 -27.82 0.08
CA LEU A 507 -1.00 -27.52 -1.23
C LEU A 507 -2.09 -27.11 -2.23
N THR A 508 -1.76 -26.15 -3.07
CA THR A 508 -2.55 -25.76 -4.25
C THR A 508 -1.74 -26.04 -5.51
N THR A 509 -2.22 -26.97 -6.34
CA THR A 509 -1.61 -27.31 -7.62
C THR A 509 -2.33 -26.59 -8.76
N THR A 510 -1.58 -25.94 -9.64
CA THR A 510 -2.08 -25.45 -10.92
C THR A 510 -1.40 -26.17 -12.07
N THR A 511 -2.17 -26.64 -13.04
CA THR A 511 -1.68 -27.43 -14.18
C THR A 511 -2.09 -26.76 -15.49
N LEU A 512 -1.16 -26.63 -16.44
CA LEU A 512 -1.50 -26.35 -17.84
C LEU A 512 -2.23 -27.55 -18.40
N THR A 513 -3.44 -27.34 -18.91
CA THR A 513 -4.28 -28.44 -19.38
C THR A 513 -3.93 -28.84 -20.81
N ASP A 514 -4.27 -30.06 -21.23
CA ASP A 514 -4.02 -30.51 -22.61
C ASP A 514 -4.78 -29.64 -23.64
N GLU A 515 -5.91 -29.00 -23.25
CA GLU A 515 -6.69 -28.06 -24.08
C GLU A 515 -5.89 -26.81 -24.50
N ALA A 516 -4.87 -26.43 -23.71
CA ALA A 516 -4.02 -25.29 -24.04
C ALA A 516 -3.12 -25.56 -25.26
N CYS A 517 -2.89 -26.83 -25.61
CA CYS A 517 -1.91 -27.24 -26.61
C CYS A 517 -0.56 -26.54 -26.40
N ALA A 518 -0.14 -26.39 -25.14
CA ALA A 518 1.14 -25.80 -24.78
C ALA A 518 2.27 -26.61 -25.41
N CYS A 519 3.22 -25.92 -26.04
CA CYS A 519 4.22 -26.55 -26.88
C CYS A 519 5.48 -25.69 -27.03
N PHE A 520 6.58 -26.34 -27.39
CA PHE A 520 7.81 -25.68 -27.82
C PHE A 520 7.82 -25.58 -29.35
N GLU A 521 7.92 -24.34 -29.84
CA GLU A 521 8.07 -24.08 -31.27
C GLU A 521 9.42 -24.63 -31.76
N PRO A 522 9.50 -25.18 -33.00
CA PRO A 522 10.74 -25.74 -33.54
C PRO A 522 11.96 -24.80 -33.44
N ARG A 523 11.75 -23.49 -33.59
CA ARG A 523 12.82 -22.48 -33.47
C ARG A 523 13.42 -22.40 -32.06
N PHE A 524 12.63 -22.67 -31.02
CA PHE A 524 13.10 -22.69 -29.65
C PHE A 524 13.82 -23.99 -29.32
N VAL A 525 13.33 -25.11 -29.85
CA VAL A 525 14.02 -26.40 -29.74
C VAL A 525 15.42 -26.32 -30.39
N ARG A 526 15.56 -25.63 -31.52
CA ARG A 526 16.88 -25.35 -32.13
C ARG A 526 17.74 -24.38 -31.30
N GLY A 527 17.13 -23.39 -30.67
CA GLY A 527 17.82 -22.48 -29.76
C GLY A 527 18.27 -23.14 -28.46
N GLY A 528 17.67 -24.26 -28.09
CA GLY A 528 18.16 -25.19 -27.07
C GLY A 528 17.89 -24.77 -25.62
N THR A 529 17.49 -23.53 -25.35
CA THR A 529 17.36 -23.03 -23.97
C THR A 529 16.02 -22.33 -23.73
N LEU A 530 15.40 -22.66 -22.59
CA LEU A 530 14.25 -21.98 -22.00
C LEU A 530 14.66 -21.47 -20.62
N ARG A 531 14.40 -20.19 -20.32
CA ARG A 531 14.51 -19.64 -18.98
C ARG A 531 13.12 -19.41 -18.38
N LEU A 532 12.92 -19.91 -17.17
CA LEU A 532 11.72 -19.74 -16.36
C LEU A 532 12.01 -18.76 -15.23
N GLN A 533 11.19 -17.73 -15.09
CA GLN A 533 11.26 -16.77 -13.98
C GLN A 533 10.00 -16.92 -13.13
N VAL A 534 10.15 -17.37 -11.89
CA VAL A 534 9.03 -17.61 -10.97
C VAL A 534 8.94 -16.45 -10.00
N SER A 535 7.76 -15.85 -9.92
CA SER A 535 7.48 -14.73 -9.01
C SER A 535 6.09 -14.87 -8.40
N ALA A 536 5.91 -14.28 -7.22
CA ALA A 536 4.63 -14.27 -6.54
C ALA A 536 3.75 -13.16 -7.10
N VAL A 537 2.47 -13.47 -7.35
CA VAL A 537 1.45 -12.49 -7.73
C VAL A 537 0.24 -12.59 -6.81
N GLY A 538 -0.30 -11.42 -6.46
CA GLY A 538 -1.53 -11.35 -5.68
C GLY A 538 -1.36 -11.87 -4.25
N ARG A 539 -0.26 -11.53 -3.57
CA ARG A 539 0.01 -12.04 -2.22
C ARG A 539 -1.05 -11.57 -1.21
N THR A 540 -1.50 -12.50 -0.37
CA THR A 540 -2.44 -12.30 0.75
C THR A 540 -1.78 -12.46 2.11
N SER A 541 -0.47 -12.75 2.15
CA SER A 541 0.39 -12.72 3.32
C SER A 541 1.82 -12.29 2.95
N TYR A 542 2.60 -11.84 3.93
CA TYR A 542 4.05 -11.61 3.80
C TYR A 542 4.88 -12.82 4.23
N ALA A 543 4.25 -13.97 4.49
CA ALA A 543 4.96 -15.20 4.84
C ALA A 543 5.78 -15.75 3.66
N PRO A 544 6.89 -16.47 3.89
CA PRO A 544 7.63 -17.14 2.82
C PRO A 544 6.74 -18.01 1.93
N VAL A 545 7.03 -17.98 0.63
CA VAL A 545 6.26 -18.67 -0.40
C VAL A 545 7.05 -19.87 -0.90
N HIS A 546 6.76 -21.04 -0.36
CA HIS A 546 7.36 -22.29 -0.84
C HIS A 546 6.60 -22.81 -2.05
N TYR A 547 7.33 -23.14 -3.11
CA TYR A 547 6.73 -23.65 -4.33
C TYR A 547 7.56 -24.74 -4.99
N ALA A 548 6.91 -25.47 -5.89
CA ALA A 548 7.56 -26.37 -6.83
C ALA A 548 6.99 -26.19 -8.25
N VAL A 549 7.85 -25.98 -9.24
CA VAL A 549 7.48 -26.01 -10.66
C VAL A 549 7.86 -27.37 -11.23
N ARG A 550 6.87 -28.10 -11.74
CA ARG A 550 7.04 -29.39 -12.41
C ARG A 550 6.92 -29.23 -13.91
N THR A 551 7.89 -29.74 -14.67
CA THR A 551 7.88 -29.61 -16.13
C THR A 551 8.48 -30.81 -16.85
N ALA A 552 7.95 -31.07 -18.05
CA ALA A 552 8.40 -32.15 -18.94
C ALA A 552 8.06 -31.82 -20.40
N TRP A 553 8.65 -32.56 -21.34
CA TRP A 553 8.24 -32.54 -22.75
C TRP A 553 7.60 -33.87 -23.17
N ALA A 554 6.77 -33.84 -24.21
CA ALA A 554 6.19 -35.03 -24.83
C ALA A 554 6.11 -34.89 -26.37
N PRO A 555 5.84 -35.98 -27.12
CA PRO A 555 5.54 -35.89 -28.54
C PRO A 555 4.33 -34.97 -28.82
N TYR A 556 4.40 -34.23 -29.94
CA TYR A 556 3.34 -33.34 -30.43
C TYR A 556 2.88 -33.77 -31.84
N PRO A 557 1.60 -33.65 -32.21
CA PRO A 557 0.49 -33.06 -31.45
C PRO A 557 -0.05 -33.95 -30.34
N ARG A 558 -0.71 -33.32 -29.36
CA ARG A 558 -1.48 -33.99 -28.30
C ARG A 558 -2.95 -34.01 -28.66
N SER A 559 -3.67 -34.99 -28.12
CA SER A 559 -5.12 -35.07 -28.22
C SER A 559 -5.76 -34.94 -26.84
N PHE A 560 -6.90 -34.28 -26.77
CA PHE A 560 -7.69 -34.09 -25.56
C PHE A 560 -9.17 -34.32 -25.84
N THR A 561 -9.97 -34.43 -24.78
CA THR A 561 -11.40 -34.70 -24.88
C THR A 561 -12.19 -33.42 -24.58
N LEU A 562 -13.03 -32.99 -25.52
CA LEU A 562 -13.98 -31.89 -25.34
C LEU A 562 -15.41 -32.45 -25.37
N GLY A 563 -16.02 -32.59 -24.19
CA GLY A 563 -17.30 -33.27 -24.04
C GLY A 563 -17.19 -34.75 -24.40
N THR A 564 -17.82 -35.17 -25.51
CA THR A 564 -17.74 -36.54 -26.04
C THR A 564 -16.81 -36.68 -27.24
N SER A 565 -16.20 -35.59 -27.70
CA SER A 565 -15.34 -35.58 -28.90
C SER A 565 -13.87 -35.54 -28.54
N THR A 566 -13.04 -36.29 -29.25
CA THR A 566 -11.58 -36.17 -29.18
C THR A 566 -11.12 -35.11 -30.17
N VAL A 567 -10.39 -34.11 -29.68
CA VAL A 567 -9.80 -33.02 -30.46
C VAL A 567 -8.29 -33.19 -30.42
N SER A 568 -7.61 -32.93 -31.54
CA SER A 568 -6.14 -32.91 -31.62
C SER A 568 -5.65 -31.49 -31.77
N CYS A 569 -4.53 -31.17 -31.10
CA CYS A 569 -3.77 -29.97 -31.37
C CYS A 569 -3.32 -29.92 -32.85
N PRO A 570 -3.06 -28.73 -33.42
CA PRO A 570 -2.64 -28.59 -34.81
C PRO A 570 -1.37 -29.40 -35.10
N ALA A 571 -1.39 -30.25 -36.12
CA ALA A 571 -0.26 -31.11 -36.47
C ALA A 571 0.77 -30.38 -37.36
N PRO A 572 2.08 -30.69 -37.25
CA PRO A 572 3.07 -30.26 -38.23
C PRO A 572 2.74 -30.81 -39.63
N VAL A 573 2.96 -30.00 -40.66
CA VAL A 573 2.64 -30.37 -42.06
C VAL A 573 3.93 -30.55 -42.85
N ALA A 574 4.10 -31.73 -43.44
CA ALA A 574 5.20 -32.00 -44.36
C ALA A 574 4.96 -31.32 -45.71
N ASN A 575 5.93 -30.52 -46.17
CA ASN A 575 5.96 -29.93 -47.49
C ASN A 575 7.10 -30.53 -48.30
N THR A 576 6.78 -31.15 -49.43
CA THR A 576 7.78 -31.67 -50.36
C THR A 576 8.47 -30.51 -51.08
N LEU A 577 9.80 -30.47 -51.01
CA LEU A 577 10.63 -29.48 -51.69
C LEU A 577 10.87 -29.90 -53.16
N PRO A 578 11.23 -28.93 -54.04
CA PRO A 578 11.45 -29.22 -55.46
C PRO A 578 12.55 -30.24 -55.75
N ASP A 579 13.50 -30.43 -54.83
CA ASP A 579 14.60 -31.39 -54.90
C ASP A 579 14.25 -32.78 -54.34
N GLY A 580 12.99 -33.00 -53.92
CA GLY A 580 12.54 -34.23 -53.27
C GLY A 580 12.81 -34.27 -51.77
N GLY A 581 13.39 -33.21 -51.18
CA GLY A 581 13.51 -33.05 -49.74
C GLY A 581 12.15 -32.84 -49.06
N VAL A 582 12.12 -32.95 -47.73
CA VAL A 582 10.93 -32.63 -46.92
C VAL A 582 11.26 -31.48 -46.00
N SER A 583 10.46 -30.42 -46.06
CA SER A 583 10.43 -29.35 -45.06
C SER A 583 9.16 -29.47 -44.23
N TRP A 584 9.14 -28.90 -43.03
CA TRP A 584 7.99 -28.97 -42.13
C TRP A 584 7.47 -27.57 -41.82
N SER A 585 6.17 -27.36 -42.02
CA SER A 585 5.46 -26.23 -41.42
C SER A 585 5.16 -26.58 -39.95
N PRO A 586 5.48 -25.69 -38.99
CA PRO A 586 5.23 -25.96 -37.58
C PRO A 586 3.72 -26.09 -37.31
N GLY A 587 3.37 -27.06 -36.46
CA GLY A 587 2.03 -27.15 -35.90
C GLY A 587 1.90 -26.32 -34.62
N CYS A 588 3.00 -26.16 -33.88
CA CYS A 588 3.08 -25.40 -32.63
C CYS A 588 3.25 -23.90 -32.88
N ALA A 589 2.47 -23.07 -32.19
CA ALA A 589 2.61 -21.61 -32.19
C ALA A 589 2.24 -21.00 -30.82
N PHE A 590 2.86 -21.49 -29.75
CA PHE A 590 2.56 -21.07 -28.37
C PHE A 590 2.70 -19.56 -28.16
N THR A 591 3.61 -18.88 -28.86
CA THR A 591 3.76 -17.42 -28.79
C THR A 591 2.58 -16.63 -29.37
N ARG A 592 1.56 -17.29 -29.93
CA ARG A 592 0.31 -16.65 -30.36
C ARG A 592 -0.75 -16.57 -29.27
N GLU A 593 -0.52 -17.17 -28.09
CA GLU A 593 -1.46 -17.04 -26.97
C GLU A 593 -1.67 -15.55 -26.61
N PRO A 594 -2.91 -15.16 -26.25
CA PRO A 594 -3.28 -13.78 -25.91
C PRO A 594 -2.44 -13.14 -24.80
#